data_AF-A0A9E4RV79-F1
#
_entry.id   AF-A0A9E4RV79-F1
#
_cell.length_a   1.000
_cell.length_b   1.000
_cell.length_c   1.000
_cell.angle_alpha   90.00
_cell.angle_beta   90.00
_cell.angle_gamma   90.00
#
_symmetry.space_group_name_H-M   'P 1'
#
loop_
_entity.id
_entity.type
_entity.pdbx_description
1 polymer ?
#
loop_
_entity_poly.entity_id
_entity_poly.type
_entity_poly.pdbx_seq_one_letter_code
_entity_poly.pdbx_strand_id
1 'polypeptide(L)'
;MTTHDTTGKVLTVLGPVDPHDLGVTITHEHLLIDLSIVFVEPDDEEGRRLAEEPVGIGNLGWIRTNWSSNRDNLVQTDIDVAIREAARFKAAGGGTIVDATSIGIDRNPKALAEISRAAGIHVVMGAGYYVGPAHPDDFSSRPVDSITAEIVRDIVTGVGDTGIRSGIIGEVGCSWPWTDNEKKSVAAAVAAQCETGAPLLIHPGRDQKAPIEIVKFIEREGGDLNRTVMSHVDIRIYEREILRELAATGIYIEYDTFGLESPFPPHAPDTYMPSDYQRIEQLIGLIEDGYLERVVLAHDNCTKHRLRVFGGHGFDHIPTTITGWMKRQGMSQAQIDTLLIENPRRMLTFA
;
A
#
# COMPACT_ATOMS: atom_id res chain seq x y z
N MET A 1 5.83 24.98 -10.56
CA MET A 1 7.00 24.40 -11.27
C MET A 1 6.45 23.37 -12.23
N THR A 2 6.76 23.44 -13.51
CA THR A 2 6.11 22.61 -14.53
C THR A 2 6.61 21.17 -14.50
N THR A 3 5.71 20.23 -14.20
CA THR A 3 5.81 18.76 -14.21
C THR A 3 5.94 18.14 -15.62
N HIS A 4 6.48 18.89 -16.59
CA HIS A 4 6.47 18.48 -18.00
C HIS A 4 7.22 17.19 -18.30
N ASP A 5 8.13 16.75 -17.42
CA ASP A 5 8.87 15.49 -17.58
C ASP A 5 8.13 14.26 -17.05
N THR A 6 7.05 14.44 -16.25
CA THR A 6 6.29 13.33 -15.65
C THR A 6 4.95 13.07 -16.33
N THR A 7 4.31 14.08 -16.96
CA THR A 7 3.02 13.88 -17.66
C THR A 7 3.08 12.71 -18.64
N GLY A 8 2.13 11.76 -18.50
CA GLY A 8 2.09 10.55 -19.32
C GLY A 8 3.18 9.52 -19.02
N LYS A 9 3.93 9.69 -17.93
CA LYS A 9 4.97 8.76 -17.45
C LYS A 9 4.64 8.25 -16.06
N VAL A 10 5.34 7.19 -15.66
CA VAL A 10 5.33 6.68 -14.29
C VAL A 10 6.67 7.05 -13.65
N LEU A 11 6.62 7.65 -12.47
CA LEU A 11 7.82 8.11 -11.78
C LEU A 11 8.33 7.04 -10.81
N THR A 12 9.53 6.51 -11.08
CA THR A 12 10.21 5.55 -10.20
C THR A 12 11.33 6.24 -9.43
N VAL A 13 11.87 5.56 -8.42
CA VAL A 13 13.08 6.01 -7.69
C VAL A 13 14.32 6.17 -8.57
N LEU A 14 14.31 5.60 -9.78
CA LEU A 14 15.38 5.73 -10.77
C LEU A 14 15.06 6.76 -11.89
N GLY A 15 13.93 7.44 -11.80
CA GLY A 15 13.46 8.42 -12.78
C GLY A 15 12.16 8.00 -13.48
N PRO A 16 11.66 8.84 -14.40
CA PRO A 16 10.45 8.56 -15.16
C PRO A 16 10.68 7.43 -16.15
N VAL A 17 9.70 6.53 -16.29
CA VAL A 17 9.69 5.41 -17.24
C VAL A 17 8.42 5.46 -18.10
N ASP A 18 8.45 4.79 -19.25
CA ASP A 18 7.24 4.61 -20.03
C ASP A 18 6.25 3.71 -19.27
N PRO A 19 4.95 4.07 -19.18
CA PRO A 19 3.97 3.22 -18.50
C PRO A 19 3.88 1.80 -19.08
N HIS A 20 4.26 1.60 -20.35
CA HIS A 20 4.31 0.28 -20.97
C HIS A 20 5.48 -0.60 -20.47
N ASP A 21 6.47 -0.02 -19.78
CA ASP A 21 7.63 -0.75 -19.25
C ASP A 21 7.39 -1.33 -17.84
N LEU A 22 6.26 -1.02 -17.19
CA LEU A 22 6.01 -1.44 -15.81
C LEU A 22 5.91 -2.97 -15.61
N GLY A 23 5.35 -3.67 -16.59
CA GLY A 23 5.04 -5.11 -16.48
C GLY A 23 4.04 -5.44 -15.35
N VAL A 24 4.13 -6.65 -14.80
CA VAL A 24 3.33 -7.08 -13.64
C VAL A 24 3.68 -6.21 -12.44
N THR A 25 2.67 -5.56 -11.87
CA THR A 25 2.82 -4.57 -10.80
C THR A 25 2.02 -4.99 -9.57
N ILE A 26 2.63 -4.89 -8.39
CA ILE A 26 1.95 -4.94 -7.09
C ILE A 26 1.92 -3.53 -6.52
N THR A 27 0.71 -3.06 -6.18
CA THR A 27 0.41 -1.62 -6.01
C THR A 27 0.54 -1.09 -4.60
N HIS A 28 0.83 -1.95 -3.63
CA HIS A 28 0.96 -1.58 -2.22
C HIS A 28 1.84 -2.59 -1.47
N GLU A 29 3.09 -2.21 -1.25
CA GLU A 29 4.06 -3.00 -0.49
C GLU A 29 4.94 -2.11 0.38
N HIS A 30 5.72 -2.73 1.26
CA HIS A 30 6.74 -2.05 2.05
C HIS A 30 8.04 -2.82 1.96
N LEU A 31 8.99 -2.32 1.18
CA LEU A 31 10.32 -2.93 1.04
C LEU A 31 11.14 -2.73 2.32
N LEU A 32 10.96 -1.57 2.96
CA LEU A 32 11.53 -1.21 4.25
C LEU A 32 10.48 -0.46 5.06
N ILE A 33 10.38 -0.75 6.35
CA ILE A 33 9.39 -0.15 7.23
C ILE A 33 9.80 -0.25 8.70
N ASP A 34 9.45 0.79 9.48
CA ASP A 34 9.34 0.72 10.93
C ASP A 34 7.87 0.91 11.33
N LEU A 35 7.23 -0.20 11.69
CA LEU A 35 5.84 -0.23 12.12
C LEU A 35 5.71 -0.35 13.65
N SER A 36 6.75 -0.01 14.42
CA SER A 36 6.74 -0.11 15.90
C SER A 36 5.60 0.67 16.56
N ILE A 37 5.08 1.69 15.89
CA ILE A 37 3.94 2.49 16.35
C ILE A 37 2.65 1.68 16.52
N VAL A 38 2.51 0.52 15.85
CA VAL A 38 1.33 -0.36 15.99
C VAL A 38 1.54 -1.47 17.01
N PHE A 39 2.65 -1.45 17.75
CA PHE A 39 2.97 -2.50 18.70
C PHE A 39 1.88 -2.68 19.76
N VAL A 40 1.45 -3.92 19.98
CA VAL A 40 0.50 -4.31 21.02
C VAL A 40 1.22 -5.16 22.06
N GLU A 41 1.31 -4.64 23.28
CA GLU A 41 1.91 -5.36 24.41
C GLU A 41 1.08 -6.60 24.77
N PRO A 42 1.68 -7.81 24.85
CA PRO A 42 0.97 -9.00 25.30
C PRO A 42 0.57 -8.97 26.78
N ASP A 43 -0.62 -9.49 27.06
CA ASP A 43 -1.19 -9.51 28.41
C ASP A 43 -0.58 -10.61 29.31
N ASP A 44 0.00 -11.66 28.72
CA ASP A 44 0.58 -12.79 29.45
C ASP A 44 2.12 -12.82 29.44
N GLU A 45 2.71 -13.57 30.38
CA GLU A 45 4.17 -13.64 30.58
C GLU A 45 4.89 -14.29 29.39
N GLU A 46 4.30 -15.31 28.78
CA GLU A 46 4.88 -15.99 27.63
C GLU A 46 4.84 -15.08 26.39
N GLY A 47 3.73 -14.39 26.16
CA GLY A 47 3.62 -13.38 25.11
C GLY A 47 4.66 -12.29 25.24
N ARG A 48 4.87 -11.72 26.44
CA ARG A 48 5.90 -10.69 26.67
C ARG A 48 7.32 -11.22 26.41
N ARG A 49 7.57 -12.49 26.70
CA ARG A 49 8.85 -13.14 26.37
C ARG A 49 9.01 -13.27 24.85
N LEU A 50 7.98 -13.75 24.15
CA LEU A 50 7.97 -13.90 22.69
C LEU A 50 8.01 -12.55 21.94
N ALA A 51 7.52 -11.47 22.56
CA ALA A 51 7.53 -10.13 21.97
C ALA A 51 8.94 -9.58 21.71
N GLU A 52 9.91 -10.00 22.54
CA GLU A 52 11.30 -9.54 22.50
C GLU A 52 12.23 -10.52 21.76
N GLU A 53 11.73 -11.67 21.31
CA GLU A 53 12.50 -12.62 20.53
C GLU A 53 12.60 -12.20 19.04
N PRO A 54 13.74 -12.45 18.37
CA PRO A 54 13.81 -12.35 16.92
C PRO A 54 12.81 -13.29 16.23
N VAL A 55 12.32 -12.90 15.05
CA VAL A 55 11.45 -13.76 14.24
C VAL A 55 12.21 -15.04 13.87
N GLY A 56 11.64 -16.19 14.21
CA GLY A 56 12.24 -17.49 13.92
C GLY A 56 11.22 -18.62 13.87
N ILE A 57 11.63 -19.78 13.37
CA ILE A 57 10.71 -20.92 13.20
C ILE A 57 10.07 -21.38 14.53
N GLY A 58 10.74 -21.16 15.66
CA GLY A 58 10.24 -21.52 16.99
C GLY A 58 9.08 -20.66 17.49
N ASN A 59 8.97 -19.40 17.04
CA ASN A 59 7.92 -18.47 17.46
C ASN A 59 6.98 -18.03 16.33
N LEU A 60 7.27 -18.40 15.07
CA LEU A 60 6.49 -18.01 13.89
C LEU A 60 4.99 -18.33 14.00
N GLY A 61 4.64 -19.47 14.61
CA GLY A 61 3.24 -19.85 14.82
C GLY A 61 2.49 -18.84 15.70
N TRP A 62 3.13 -18.35 16.76
CA TRP A 62 2.57 -17.32 17.65
C TRP A 62 2.52 -15.95 16.98
N ILE A 63 3.58 -15.59 16.24
CA ILE A 63 3.66 -14.31 15.53
C ILE A 63 2.53 -14.20 14.49
N ARG A 64 2.16 -15.27 13.78
CA ARG A 64 1.08 -15.22 12.77
C ARG A 64 -0.27 -14.78 13.34
N THR A 65 -0.56 -15.08 14.60
CA THR A 65 -1.79 -14.64 15.28
C THR A 65 -1.62 -13.34 16.08
N ASN A 66 -0.38 -12.98 16.42
CA ASN A 66 -0.03 -11.82 17.25
C ASN A 66 1.01 -10.94 16.54
N TRP A 67 0.79 -10.67 15.24
CA TRP A 67 1.84 -10.11 14.38
C TRP A 67 2.28 -8.72 14.82
N SER A 68 1.40 -7.95 15.45
CA SER A 68 1.71 -6.64 16.02
C SER A 68 2.33 -6.69 17.41
N SER A 69 2.57 -7.88 17.96
CA SER A 69 3.10 -8.07 19.31
C SER A 69 4.52 -8.58 19.36
N ASN A 70 5.25 -8.60 18.24
CA ASN A 70 6.68 -8.93 18.20
C ASN A 70 7.48 -7.76 17.63
N ARG A 71 8.44 -7.23 18.40
CA ARG A 71 9.18 -6.02 18.02
C ARG A 71 10.06 -6.25 16.79
N ASP A 72 10.73 -7.40 16.71
CA ASP A 72 11.55 -7.73 15.55
C ASP A 72 10.71 -7.85 14.27
N ASN A 73 9.48 -8.39 14.38
CA ASN A 73 8.56 -8.57 13.26
C ASN A 73 8.06 -7.25 12.64
N LEU A 74 7.90 -6.22 13.46
CA LEU A 74 7.37 -4.90 13.06
C LEU A 74 8.41 -4.00 12.39
N VAL A 75 9.70 -4.34 12.50
CA VAL A 75 10.79 -3.53 11.93
C VAL A 75 11.49 -4.33 10.86
N GLN A 76 11.41 -3.86 9.63
CA GLN A 76 12.20 -4.38 8.55
C GLN A 76 12.96 -3.27 7.83
N THR A 77 14.23 -3.10 8.16
CA THR A 77 15.13 -2.11 7.54
C THR A 77 16.35 -2.75 6.87
N ASP A 78 16.39 -4.08 6.75
CA ASP A 78 17.46 -4.84 6.11
C ASP A 78 17.30 -4.83 4.58
N ILE A 79 18.16 -4.04 3.92
CA ILE A 79 18.23 -3.87 2.46
C ILE A 79 18.51 -5.21 1.75
N ASP A 80 19.36 -6.07 2.29
CA ASP A 80 19.70 -7.35 1.65
C ASP A 80 18.51 -8.31 1.65
N VAL A 81 17.71 -8.32 2.72
CA VAL A 81 16.45 -9.07 2.74
C VAL A 81 15.49 -8.50 1.70
N ALA A 82 15.32 -7.17 1.63
CA ALA A 82 14.44 -6.52 0.66
C ALA A 82 14.85 -6.84 -0.80
N ILE A 83 16.15 -6.79 -1.11
CA ILE A 83 16.71 -7.20 -2.41
C ILE A 83 16.36 -8.65 -2.72
N ARG A 84 16.53 -9.57 -1.76
CA ARG A 84 16.22 -10.99 -1.97
C ARG A 84 14.74 -11.23 -2.25
N GLU A 85 13.84 -10.56 -1.53
CA GLU A 85 12.40 -10.70 -1.74
C GLU A 85 11.97 -10.08 -3.07
N ALA A 86 12.46 -8.88 -3.41
CA ALA A 86 12.20 -8.22 -4.68
C ALA A 86 12.74 -9.03 -5.88
N ALA A 87 13.91 -9.68 -5.73
CA ALA A 87 14.47 -10.56 -6.76
C ALA A 87 13.62 -11.82 -6.98
N ARG A 88 12.96 -12.35 -5.95
CA ARG A 88 11.98 -13.45 -6.11
C ARG A 88 10.78 -12.98 -6.92
N PHE A 89 10.24 -11.80 -6.61
CA PHE A 89 9.16 -11.19 -7.40
C PHE A 89 9.58 -11.01 -8.87
N LYS A 90 10.79 -10.49 -9.13
CA LYS A 90 11.34 -10.39 -10.48
C LYS A 90 11.40 -11.75 -11.19
N ALA A 91 11.90 -12.78 -10.51
CA ALA A 91 12.02 -14.13 -11.05
C ALA A 91 10.65 -14.76 -11.35
N ALA A 92 9.59 -14.35 -10.64
CA ALA A 92 8.21 -14.73 -10.90
C ALA A 92 7.54 -13.94 -12.05
N GLY A 93 8.29 -13.08 -12.75
CA GLY A 93 7.78 -12.23 -13.84
C GLY A 93 7.33 -10.83 -13.41
N GLY A 94 7.56 -10.46 -12.14
CA GLY A 94 7.30 -9.13 -11.61
C GLY A 94 8.13 -8.04 -12.28
N GLY A 95 7.52 -6.88 -12.51
CA GLY A 95 8.15 -5.72 -13.14
C GLY A 95 8.28 -4.53 -12.19
N THR A 96 7.22 -4.20 -11.45
CA THR A 96 7.15 -3.00 -10.61
C THR A 96 6.59 -3.29 -9.22
N ILE A 97 7.18 -2.66 -8.21
CA ILE A 97 6.65 -2.60 -6.84
C ILE A 97 6.35 -1.15 -6.50
N VAL A 98 5.16 -0.87 -5.96
CA VAL A 98 4.87 0.41 -5.32
C VAL A 98 5.17 0.26 -3.84
N ASP A 99 6.16 1.00 -3.35
CA ASP A 99 6.48 1.10 -1.93
C ASP A 99 5.62 2.21 -1.31
N ALA A 100 4.63 1.82 -0.51
CA ALA A 100 3.65 2.70 0.10
C ALA A 100 4.15 3.35 1.40
N THR A 101 5.40 3.10 1.81
CA THR A 101 5.96 3.62 3.05
C THR A 101 6.03 5.15 3.01
N SER A 102 5.31 5.81 3.92
CA SER A 102 5.17 7.26 3.97
C SER A 102 5.87 7.86 5.20
N ILE A 103 5.72 9.17 5.41
CA ILE A 103 6.33 9.85 6.56
C ILE A 103 5.66 9.35 7.84
N GLY A 104 6.49 8.90 8.79
CA GLY A 104 6.07 8.33 10.07
C GLY A 104 6.39 6.84 10.22
N ILE A 105 6.75 6.14 9.13
CA ILE A 105 7.00 4.69 9.11
C ILE A 105 8.31 4.30 8.37
N ASP A 106 9.30 5.18 8.40
CA ASP A 106 10.69 4.96 7.91
C ASP A 106 10.90 4.87 6.38
N ARG A 107 10.23 5.73 5.60
CA ARG A 107 10.49 5.87 4.15
C ARG A 107 11.96 6.21 3.85
N ASN A 108 12.63 5.40 3.02
CA ASN A 108 14.06 5.56 2.70
C ASN A 108 14.38 5.60 1.19
N PRO A 109 14.47 6.81 0.57
CA PRO A 109 14.66 6.95 -0.88
C PRO A 109 15.94 6.29 -1.42
N LYS A 110 17.06 6.44 -0.71
CA LYS A 110 18.37 5.92 -1.16
C LYS A 110 18.37 4.40 -1.18
N ALA A 111 17.82 3.78 -0.13
CA ALA A 111 17.72 2.34 -0.05
C ALA A 111 16.76 1.77 -1.11
N LEU A 112 15.61 2.42 -1.37
CA LEU A 112 14.69 2.00 -2.43
C LEU A 112 15.36 2.05 -3.82
N ALA A 113 16.17 3.08 -4.11
CA ALA A 113 16.93 3.15 -5.35
C ALA A 113 18.02 2.05 -5.45
N GLU A 114 18.65 1.68 -4.34
CA GLU A 114 19.58 0.56 -4.28
C GLU A 114 18.88 -0.77 -4.55
N ILE A 115 17.76 -1.03 -3.88
CA ILE A 115 16.94 -2.23 -4.05
C ILE A 115 16.46 -2.36 -5.50
N SER A 116 15.94 -1.27 -6.08
CA SER A 116 15.48 -1.24 -7.47
C SER A 116 16.58 -1.66 -8.45
N ARG A 117 17.81 -1.12 -8.30
CA ARG A 117 18.95 -1.48 -9.15
C ARG A 117 19.39 -2.93 -8.95
N ALA A 118 19.51 -3.36 -7.69
CA ALA A 118 20.04 -4.68 -7.37
C ALA A 118 19.08 -5.82 -7.75
N ALA A 119 17.77 -5.64 -7.53
CA ALA A 119 16.76 -6.63 -7.87
C ALA A 119 16.30 -6.57 -9.34
N GLY A 120 16.59 -5.48 -10.07
CA GLY A 120 16.21 -5.33 -11.47
C GLY A 120 14.70 -5.13 -11.68
N ILE A 121 14.06 -4.42 -10.76
CA ILE A 121 12.64 -4.03 -10.81
C ILE A 121 12.49 -2.51 -10.75
N HIS A 122 11.37 -2.00 -11.24
CA HIS A 122 10.97 -0.63 -10.94
C HIS A 122 10.42 -0.55 -9.52
N VAL A 123 10.78 0.53 -8.81
CA VAL A 123 10.20 0.86 -7.50
C VAL A 123 9.59 2.25 -7.60
N VAL A 124 8.29 2.35 -7.33
CA VAL A 124 7.57 3.63 -7.18
C VAL A 124 7.48 3.94 -5.70
N MET A 125 8.03 5.08 -5.28
CA MET A 125 8.07 5.46 -3.87
C MET A 125 6.88 6.35 -3.48
N GLY A 126 6.31 6.06 -2.32
CA GLY A 126 5.25 6.82 -1.67
C GLY A 126 5.66 8.21 -1.15
N ALA A 127 4.65 8.97 -0.73
CA ALA A 127 4.76 10.30 -0.15
C ALA A 127 3.62 10.58 0.84
N GLY A 128 3.62 11.77 1.44
CA GLY A 128 2.61 12.13 2.42
C GLY A 128 2.86 11.51 3.78
N TYR A 129 1.82 11.53 4.61
CA TYR A 129 1.90 11.21 6.03
C TYR A 129 0.96 10.08 6.38
N TYR A 130 1.43 9.18 7.26
CA TYR A 130 0.65 8.06 7.74
C TYR A 130 -0.44 8.50 8.74
N VAL A 131 -0.86 7.62 9.64
CA VAL A 131 -1.93 7.89 10.61
C VAL A 131 -1.49 8.91 11.67
N GLY A 132 -2.45 9.53 12.36
CA GLY A 132 -2.22 10.58 13.35
C GLY A 132 -1.13 10.28 14.39
N PRO A 133 -1.07 9.07 14.99
CA PRO A 133 0.01 8.69 15.92
C PRO A 133 1.43 8.69 15.32
N ALA A 134 1.56 8.66 14.00
CA ALA A 134 2.83 8.68 13.28
C ALA A 134 3.23 10.09 12.81
N HIS A 135 2.37 11.09 13.00
CA HIS A 135 2.66 12.47 12.61
C HIS A 135 3.73 13.09 13.51
N PRO A 136 4.60 13.97 12.99
CA PRO A 136 5.58 14.67 13.80
C PRO A 136 4.90 15.60 14.84
N ASP A 137 5.58 15.88 15.95
CA ASP A 137 5.05 16.68 17.06
C ASP A 137 4.52 18.06 16.64
N ASP A 138 5.13 18.67 15.62
CA ASP A 138 4.77 20.00 15.12
C ASP A 138 3.58 19.97 14.15
N PHE A 139 3.11 18.79 13.73
CA PHE A 139 2.14 18.61 12.65
C PHE A 139 0.87 19.42 12.88
N SER A 140 0.32 19.40 14.10
CA SER A 140 -0.90 20.13 14.47
C SER A 140 -0.81 21.63 14.16
N SER A 141 0.37 22.23 14.32
CA SER A 141 0.60 23.67 14.11
C SER A 141 0.88 24.05 12.66
N ARG A 142 1.21 23.08 11.80
CA ARG A 142 1.54 23.31 10.39
C ARG A 142 0.28 23.65 9.58
N PRO A 143 0.32 24.69 8.74
CA PRO A 143 -0.77 24.99 7.80
C PRO A 143 -0.79 23.96 6.65
N VAL A 144 -1.98 23.74 6.07
CA VAL A 144 -2.19 22.83 4.93
C VAL A 144 -1.19 23.10 3.81
N ASP A 145 -1.04 24.36 3.39
CA ASP A 145 -0.14 24.77 2.31
C ASP A 145 1.31 24.33 2.54
N SER A 146 1.78 24.31 3.79
CA SER A 146 3.13 23.85 4.11
C SER A 146 3.28 22.35 3.94
N ILE A 147 2.25 21.58 4.27
CA ILE A 147 2.23 20.12 4.11
C ILE A 147 2.12 19.80 2.62
N THR A 148 1.26 20.50 1.88
CA THR A 148 1.15 20.41 0.41
C THR A 148 2.48 20.68 -0.27
N ALA A 149 3.16 21.79 0.08
CA ALA A 149 4.45 22.15 -0.50
C ALA A 149 5.54 21.09 -0.27
N GLU A 150 5.48 20.35 0.84
CA GLU A 150 6.39 19.24 1.12
C GLU A 150 6.11 18.03 0.24
N ILE A 151 4.84 17.62 0.11
CA ILE A 151 4.44 16.51 -0.78
C ILE A 151 4.78 16.85 -2.23
N VAL A 152 4.50 18.08 -2.68
CA VAL A 152 4.84 18.56 -4.02
C VAL A 152 6.36 18.54 -4.23
N ARG A 153 7.16 18.93 -3.22
CA ARG A 153 8.63 18.87 -3.31
C ARG A 153 9.12 17.44 -3.51
N ASP A 154 8.60 16.48 -2.76
CA ASP A 154 8.97 15.07 -2.88
C ASP A 154 8.74 14.53 -4.31
N ILE A 155 7.68 15.00 -4.98
CA ILE A 155 7.31 14.58 -6.33
C ILE A 155 8.11 15.32 -7.40
N VAL A 156 8.29 16.64 -7.26
CA VAL A 156 8.84 17.49 -8.33
C VAL A 156 10.36 17.57 -8.25
N THR A 157 10.92 17.65 -7.04
CA THR A 157 12.35 17.90 -6.80
C THR A 157 13.05 16.67 -6.24
N GLY A 158 12.41 15.99 -5.29
CA GLY A 158 12.95 14.82 -4.60
C GLY A 158 12.95 14.98 -3.09
N VAL A 159 12.99 13.84 -2.41
CA VAL A 159 12.94 13.75 -0.95
C VAL A 159 14.27 14.24 -0.36
N GLY A 160 14.20 15.21 0.55
CA GLY A 160 15.37 15.78 1.21
C GLY A 160 16.40 16.35 0.23
N ASP A 161 17.65 15.89 0.33
CA ASP A 161 18.76 16.26 -0.56
C ASP A 161 19.09 15.18 -1.61
N THR A 162 18.24 14.15 -1.72
CA THR A 162 18.57 12.93 -2.46
C THR A 162 18.39 13.06 -3.97
N GLY A 163 17.55 13.99 -4.42
CA GLY A 163 17.10 14.08 -5.82
C GLY A 163 16.23 12.90 -6.28
N ILE A 164 15.87 11.97 -5.38
CA ILE A 164 15.00 10.82 -5.65
C ILE A 164 13.57 11.25 -5.39
N ARG A 165 12.71 11.09 -6.40
CA ARG A 165 11.34 11.61 -6.38
C ARG A 165 10.32 10.53 -6.06
N SER A 166 9.25 10.92 -5.38
CA SER A 166 8.08 10.07 -5.13
C SER A 166 7.19 10.00 -6.37
N GLY A 167 6.63 8.82 -6.65
CA GLY A 167 5.75 8.59 -7.79
C GLY A 167 4.28 8.38 -7.45
N ILE A 168 3.93 8.37 -6.16
CA ILE A 168 2.55 8.32 -5.67
C ILE A 168 2.43 9.11 -4.37
N ILE A 169 1.30 9.78 -4.17
CA ILE A 169 0.96 10.43 -2.90
C ILE A 169 0.31 9.38 -2.02
N GLY A 170 1.04 8.85 -1.06
CA GLY A 170 0.53 7.90 -0.08
C GLY A 170 1.58 6.86 0.36
N GLU A 171 1.23 5.95 1.27
CA GLU A 171 -0.12 5.84 1.84
C GLU A 171 -0.45 7.00 2.81
N VAL A 172 -1.57 7.69 2.55
CA VAL A 172 -2.07 8.76 3.43
C VAL A 172 -2.98 8.14 4.48
N GLY A 173 -2.55 8.21 5.74
CA GLY A 173 -3.19 7.50 6.86
C GLY A 173 -4.44 8.17 7.40
N CYS A 174 -5.52 7.39 7.52
CA CYS A 174 -6.74 7.77 8.23
C CYS A 174 -7.07 6.71 9.29
N SER A 175 -7.29 7.14 10.53
CA SER A 175 -7.85 6.29 11.59
C SER A 175 -9.38 6.27 11.53
N TRP A 176 -10.04 5.52 12.43
CA TRP A 176 -11.49 5.60 12.60
C TRP A 176 -11.89 5.80 14.07
N PRO A 177 -12.67 6.85 14.38
CA PRO A 177 -12.92 8.03 13.54
C PRO A 177 -11.62 8.77 13.25
N TRP A 178 -11.45 9.26 12.02
CA TRP A 178 -10.28 10.07 11.66
C TRP A 178 -10.21 11.40 12.40
N THR A 179 -8.99 11.79 12.76
CA THR A 179 -8.68 13.01 13.50
C THR A 179 -8.68 14.24 12.60
N ASP A 180 -8.68 15.44 13.20
CA ASP A 180 -8.57 16.68 12.42
C ASP A 180 -7.21 16.82 11.73
N ASN A 181 -6.14 16.26 12.31
CA ASN A 181 -4.84 16.20 11.65
C ASN A 181 -4.84 15.26 10.44
N GLU A 182 -5.55 14.13 10.50
CA GLU A 182 -5.67 13.23 9.36
C GLU A 182 -6.50 13.86 8.23
N LYS A 183 -7.60 14.55 8.54
CA LYS A 183 -8.35 15.36 7.54
C LYS A 183 -7.47 16.43 6.91
N LYS A 184 -6.65 17.12 7.72
CA LYS A 184 -5.67 18.12 7.25
C LYS A 184 -4.62 17.48 6.33
N SER A 185 -4.15 16.28 6.66
CA SER A 185 -3.22 15.50 5.83
C SER A 185 -3.85 15.14 4.48
N VAL A 186 -5.09 14.65 4.47
CA VAL A 186 -5.83 14.32 3.25
C VAL A 186 -6.06 15.57 2.39
N ALA A 187 -6.46 16.70 2.98
CA ALA A 187 -6.62 17.95 2.23
C ALA A 187 -5.30 18.39 1.57
N ALA A 188 -4.18 18.30 2.29
CA ALA A 188 -2.88 18.64 1.74
C ALA A 188 -2.45 17.69 0.60
N ALA A 189 -2.74 16.39 0.75
CA ALA A 189 -2.49 15.38 -0.27
C ALA A 189 -3.34 15.60 -1.54
N VAL A 190 -4.60 15.97 -1.39
CA VAL A 190 -5.49 16.33 -2.51
C VAL A 190 -4.96 17.58 -3.24
N ALA A 191 -4.59 18.62 -2.52
CA ALA A 191 -3.98 19.81 -3.13
C ALA A 191 -2.71 19.45 -3.91
N ALA A 192 -1.84 18.60 -3.36
CA ALA A 192 -0.64 18.12 -4.04
C ALA A 192 -0.96 17.27 -5.29
N GLN A 193 -2.02 16.46 -5.23
CA GLN A 193 -2.52 15.68 -6.36
C GLN A 193 -2.92 16.62 -7.51
N CYS A 194 -3.70 17.66 -7.20
CA CYS A 194 -4.14 18.67 -8.15
C CYS A 194 -2.96 19.44 -8.77
N GLU A 195 -1.93 19.77 -7.98
CA GLU A 195 -0.76 20.49 -8.47
C GLU A 195 0.19 19.65 -9.33
N THR A 196 0.31 18.36 -9.05
CA THR A 196 1.34 17.50 -9.64
C THR A 196 0.82 16.51 -10.69
N GLY A 197 -0.47 16.17 -10.64
CA GLY A 197 -1.05 15.10 -11.45
C GLY A 197 -0.68 13.69 -10.97
N ALA A 198 -0.05 13.56 -9.80
CA ALA A 198 0.33 12.28 -9.23
C ALA A 198 -0.89 11.45 -8.80
N PRO A 199 -0.81 10.11 -8.79
CA PRO A 199 -1.81 9.27 -8.14
C PRO A 199 -1.87 9.48 -6.63
N LEU A 200 -3.02 9.17 -6.03
CA LEU A 200 -3.28 9.27 -4.59
C LEU A 200 -3.65 7.89 -4.02
N LEU A 201 -3.01 7.46 -2.94
CA LEU A 201 -3.25 6.21 -2.22
C LEU A 201 -3.65 6.52 -0.77
N ILE A 202 -4.83 6.05 -0.37
CA ILE A 202 -5.39 6.30 0.95
C ILE A 202 -5.47 5.03 1.77
N HIS A 203 -4.98 5.10 3.01
CA HIS A 203 -5.18 4.10 4.06
C HIS A 203 -6.43 4.43 4.87
N PRO A 204 -7.53 3.68 4.74
CA PRO A 204 -8.76 3.96 5.48
C PRO A 204 -8.75 3.36 6.89
N GLY A 205 -9.45 4.06 7.78
CA GLY A 205 -9.73 3.58 9.12
C GLY A 205 -10.57 2.29 9.11
N ARG A 206 -10.51 1.55 10.22
CA ARG A 206 -11.07 0.18 10.35
C ARG A 206 -12.60 0.18 10.56
N ASP A 207 -13.34 0.75 9.62
CA ASP A 207 -14.82 0.75 9.56
C ASP A 207 -15.28 0.81 8.10
N GLN A 208 -16.35 0.09 7.77
CA GLN A 208 -16.88 0.02 6.40
C GLN A 208 -17.40 1.36 5.86
N LYS A 209 -17.71 2.33 6.73
CA LYS A 209 -18.12 3.68 6.32
C LYS A 209 -16.95 4.59 6.01
N ALA A 210 -15.76 4.30 6.56
CA ALA A 210 -14.59 5.17 6.44
C ALA A 210 -14.20 5.44 4.97
N PRO A 211 -14.10 4.43 4.08
CA PRO A 211 -13.76 4.67 2.68
C PRO A 211 -14.69 5.67 1.98
N ILE A 212 -16.00 5.55 2.18
CA ILE A 212 -16.99 6.41 1.52
C ILE A 212 -16.93 7.85 2.07
N GLU A 213 -16.75 8.03 3.37
CA GLU A 213 -16.60 9.36 3.97
C GLU A 213 -15.35 10.09 3.44
N ILE A 214 -14.25 9.34 3.32
CA ILE A 214 -12.98 9.84 2.78
C ILE A 214 -13.14 10.21 1.31
N VAL A 215 -13.75 9.36 0.47
CA VAL A 215 -13.98 9.68 -0.95
C VAL A 215 -14.82 10.94 -1.11
N LYS A 216 -15.91 11.08 -0.35
CA LYS A 216 -16.74 12.30 -0.35
C LYS A 216 -15.93 13.53 0.06
N PHE A 217 -14.97 13.39 0.97
CA PHE A 217 -14.08 14.49 1.34
C PHE A 217 -13.11 14.84 0.21
N ILE A 218 -12.45 13.84 -0.39
CA ILE A 218 -11.53 14.03 -1.53
C ILE A 218 -12.23 14.75 -2.69
N GLU A 219 -13.44 14.32 -3.05
CA GLU A 219 -14.24 14.96 -4.10
C GLU A 219 -14.55 16.43 -3.78
N ARG A 220 -14.91 16.73 -2.52
CA ARG A 220 -15.19 18.11 -2.07
C ARG A 220 -13.96 19.01 -2.09
N GLU A 221 -12.78 18.46 -1.79
CA GLU A 221 -11.49 19.15 -1.87
C GLU A 221 -10.97 19.26 -3.32
N GLY A 222 -11.67 18.65 -4.30
CA GLY A 222 -11.37 18.75 -5.73
C GLY A 222 -10.39 17.67 -6.25
N GLY A 223 -10.15 16.60 -5.50
CA GLY A 223 -9.27 15.52 -5.90
C GLY A 223 -9.82 14.71 -7.08
N ASP A 224 -8.91 14.18 -7.91
CA ASP A 224 -9.27 13.32 -9.03
C ASP A 224 -9.50 11.88 -8.55
N LEU A 225 -10.78 11.51 -8.44
CA LEU A 225 -11.17 10.16 -8.06
C LEU A 225 -10.68 9.10 -9.04
N ASN A 226 -10.52 9.42 -10.34
CA ASN A 226 -10.05 8.45 -11.32
C ASN A 226 -8.58 8.04 -11.11
N ARG A 227 -7.86 8.75 -10.24
CA ARG A 227 -6.45 8.53 -9.89
C ARG A 227 -6.26 8.32 -8.39
N THR A 228 -7.36 8.08 -7.68
CA THR A 228 -7.37 7.80 -6.25
C THR A 228 -7.57 6.31 -6.04
N VAL A 229 -6.78 5.75 -5.13
CA VAL A 229 -6.77 4.34 -4.74
C VAL A 229 -7.16 4.28 -3.27
N MET A 230 -8.13 3.43 -2.95
CA MET A 230 -8.48 3.11 -1.58
C MET A 230 -7.89 1.76 -1.21
N SER A 231 -6.95 1.76 -0.28
CA SER A 231 -6.28 0.55 0.21
C SER A 231 -7.19 -0.27 1.14
N HIS A 232 -6.81 -1.52 1.38
CA HIS A 232 -7.37 -2.43 2.36
C HIS A 232 -8.86 -2.74 2.19
N VAL A 233 -9.46 -2.50 1.02
CA VAL A 233 -10.92 -2.61 0.86
C VAL A 233 -11.42 -4.02 1.22
N ASP A 234 -10.64 -5.04 0.88
CA ASP A 234 -10.88 -6.45 1.20
C ASP A 234 -11.00 -6.76 2.69
N ILE A 235 -10.44 -5.90 3.56
CA ILE A 235 -10.50 -6.03 5.02
C ILE A 235 -11.17 -4.81 5.70
N ARG A 236 -11.95 -4.04 4.94
CA ARG A 236 -12.69 -2.86 5.42
C ARG A 236 -14.15 -2.93 5.06
N ILE A 237 -14.50 -3.40 3.86
CA ILE A 237 -15.88 -3.46 3.37
C ILE A 237 -16.25 -4.91 3.08
N TYR A 238 -17.13 -5.47 3.91
CA TYR A 238 -17.64 -6.83 3.75
C TYR A 238 -19.05 -6.86 3.13
N GLU A 239 -19.80 -5.77 3.25
CA GLU A 239 -21.14 -5.66 2.69
C GLU A 239 -21.09 -5.29 1.20
N ARG A 240 -21.64 -6.15 0.33
CA ARG A 240 -21.59 -5.98 -1.13
C ARG A 240 -22.21 -4.67 -1.61
N GLU A 241 -23.27 -4.18 -0.97
CA GLU A 241 -23.92 -2.94 -1.37
C GLU A 241 -23.03 -1.71 -1.07
N ILE A 242 -22.33 -1.69 0.06
CA ILE A 242 -21.36 -0.63 0.39
C ILE A 242 -20.16 -0.70 -0.58
N LEU A 243 -19.71 -1.91 -0.92
CA LEU A 243 -18.62 -2.10 -1.89
C LEU A 243 -19.00 -1.56 -3.28
N ARG A 244 -20.25 -1.80 -3.72
CA ARG A 244 -20.78 -1.25 -4.97
C ARG A 244 -20.92 0.28 -4.92
N GLU A 245 -21.35 0.85 -3.79
CA GLU A 245 -21.39 2.31 -3.61
C GLU A 245 -19.98 2.90 -3.78
N LEU A 246 -18.97 2.30 -3.15
CA LEU A 246 -17.58 2.73 -3.30
C LEU A 246 -17.09 2.62 -4.75
N ALA A 247 -17.34 1.47 -5.40
CA ALA A 247 -16.92 1.22 -6.78
C ALA A 247 -17.55 2.23 -7.77
N ALA A 248 -18.81 2.61 -7.54
CA ALA A 248 -19.53 3.56 -8.38
C ALA A 248 -18.94 4.98 -8.35
N THR A 249 -18.09 5.31 -7.37
CA THR A 249 -17.40 6.62 -7.30
C THR A 249 -16.30 6.78 -8.35
N GLY A 250 -15.85 5.67 -8.98
CA GLY A 250 -14.83 5.67 -10.03
C GLY A 250 -13.39 5.62 -9.52
N ILE A 251 -13.17 5.52 -8.21
CA ILE A 251 -11.85 5.25 -7.63
C ILE A 251 -11.34 3.86 -7.99
N TYR A 252 -10.05 3.63 -7.75
CA TYR A 252 -9.49 2.28 -7.69
C TYR A 252 -9.77 1.65 -6.33
N ILE A 253 -10.34 0.45 -6.36
CA ILE A 253 -10.49 -0.45 -5.21
C ILE A 253 -9.23 -1.31 -5.14
N GLU A 254 -8.51 -1.24 -4.04
CA GLU A 254 -7.33 -2.06 -3.85
C GLU A 254 -7.61 -3.22 -2.90
N TYR A 255 -7.28 -4.42 -3.40
CA TYR A 255 -7.25 -5.65 -2.62
C TYR A 255 -5.78 -5.97 -2.36
N ASP A 256 -5.27 -5.39 -1.29
CA ASP A 256 -3.85 -5.41 -0.98
C ASP A 256 -3.48 -6.38 0.12
N THR A 257 -4.36 -7.23 0.67
CA THR A 257 -3.92 -8.14 1.75
C THR A 257 -3.83 -9.61 1.32
N PHE A 258 -3.55 -9.89 0.04
CA PHE A 258 -3.29 -11.26 -0.42
C PHE A 258 -2.15 -11.93 0.35
N GLY A 259 -2.36 -13.18 0.75
CA GLY A 259 -1.46 -13.97 1.57
C GLY A 259 -1.56 -13.69 3.08
N LEU A 260 -2.27 -12.63 3.50
CA LEU A 260 -2.55 -12.37 4.91
C LEU A 260 -3.78 -13.17 5.34
N GLU A 261 -3.52 -14.25 6.07
CA GLU A 261 -4.55 -15.08 6.69
C GLU A 261 -4.31 -15.08 8.21
N SER A 262 -5.16 -14.38 8.94
CA SER A 262 -5.18 -14.43 10.41
C SER A 262 -6.63 -14.61 10.89
N PRO A 263 -6.91 -15.57 11.78
CA PRO A 263 -8.24 -15.74 12.34
C PRO A 263 -8.67 -14.53 13.21
N PHE A 264 -7.70 -13.77 13.73
CA PHE A 264 -7.96 -12.64 14.63
C PHE A 264 -7.07 -11.46 14.21
N PRO A 265 -7.61 -10.40 13.58
CA PRO A 265 -6.87 -9.17 13.32
C PRO A 265 -6.66 -8.43 14.65
N PRO A 266 -5.42 -8.25 15.16
CA PRO A 266 -5.17 -7.68 16.49
C PRO A 266 -5.79 -6.29 16.69
N HIS A 267 -5.90 -5.51 15.60
CA HIS A 267 -6.44 -4.14 15.63
C HIS A 267 -7.91 -4.04 15.20
N ALA A 268 -8.57 -5.16 14.93
CA ALA A 268 -9.99 -5.24 14.58
C ALA A 268 -10.57 -6.60 15.02
N PRO A 269 -10.64 -6.87 16.34
CA PRO A 269 -11.06 -8.18 16.85
C PRO A 269 -12.52 -8.54 16.49
N ASP A 270 -13.34 -7.54 16.16
CA ASP A 270 -14.74 -7.73 15.77
C ASP A 270 -14.92 -7.99 14.26
N THR A 271 -13.84 -8.05 13.48
CA THR A 271 -13.87 -8.36 12.05
C THR A 271 -13.11 -9.65 11.75
N TYR A 272 -13.17 -10.10 10.49
CA TYR A 272 -12.42 -11.27 10.04
C TYR A 272 -11.48 -10.91 8.91
N MET A 273 -10.36 -11.65 8.81
CA MET A 273 -9.48 -11.61 7.65
C MET A 273 -9.99 -12.61 6.61
N PRO A 274 -10.39 -12.19 5.40
CA PRO A 274 -10.71 -13.14 4.34
C PRO A 274 -9.50 -14.02 4.04
N SER A 275 -9.74 -15.26 3.64
CA SER A 275 -8.73 -16.08 2.95
C SER A 275 -8.49 -15.57 1.54
N ASP A 276 -7.38 -15.97 0.92
CA ASP A 276 -7.13 -15.65 -0.48
C ASP A 276 -8.22 -16.19 -1.42
N TYR A 277 -8.81 -17.34 -1.05
CA TYR A 277 -9.96 -17.89 -1.79
C TYR A 277 -11.16 -16.93 -1.76
N GLN A 278 -11.50 -16.41 -0.58
CA GLN A 278 -12.60 -15.45 -0.41
C GLN A 278 -12.30 -14.10 -1.07
N ARG A 279 -11.05 -13.63 -1.05
CA ARG A 279 -10.65 -12.43 -1.81
C ARG A 279 -10.91 -12.61 -3.29
N ILE A 280 -10.56 -13.76 -3.88
CA ILE A 280 -10.85 -14.05 -5.29
C ILE A 280 -12.36 -14.10 -5.56
N GLU A 281 -13.17 -14.70 -4.70
CA GLU A 281 -14.64 -14.70 -4.86
C GLU A 281 -15.22 -13.27 -4.84
N GLN A 282 -14.74 -12.44 -3.91
CA GLN A 282 -15.14 -11.03 -3.84
C GLN A 282 -14.71 -10.25 -5.10
N LEU A 283 -13.49 -10.48 -5.61
CA LEU A 283 -13.00 -9.89 -6.86
C LEU A 283 -13.87 -10.29 -8.06
N ILE A 284 -14.24 -11.57 -8.16
CA ILE A 284 -15.14 -12.06 -9.22
C ILE A 284 -16.48 -11.33 -9.14
N GLY A 285 -17.04 -11.15 -7.94
CA GLY A 285 -18.28 -10.38 -7.75
C GLY A 285 -18.18 -8.93 -8.25
N LEU A 286 -17.07 -8.22 -7.97
CA LEU A 286 -16.81 -6.87 -8.48
C LEU A 286 -16.69 -6.84 -10.02
N ILE A 287 -16.04 -7.85 -10.59
CA ILE A 287 -15.87 -7.98 -12.04
C ILE A 287 -17.23 -8.23 -12.73
N GLU A 288 -18.06 -9.10 -12.15
CA GLU A 288 -19.45 -9.34 -12.62
C GLU A 288 -20.30 -8.08 -12.54
N ASP A 289 -20.05 -7.23 -11.54
CA ASP A 289 -20.71 -5.93 -11.37
C ASP A 289 -20.16 -4.84 -12.32
N GLY A 290 -19.15 -5.16 -13.15
CA GLY A 290 -18.62 -4.29 -14.20
C GLY A 290 -17.40 -3.46 -13.82
N TYR A 291 -16.77 -3.73 -12.67
CA TYR A 291 -15.69 -2.89 -12.11
C TYR A 291 -14.27 -3.40 -12.36
N LEU A 292 -14.06 -4.33 -13.31
CA LEU A 292 -12.74 -4.91 -13.61
C LEU A 292 -11.63 -3.87 -13.79
N GLU A 293 -11.91 -2.76 -14.45
CA GLU A 293 -10.91 -1.72 -14.76
C GLU A 293 -10.57 -0.80 -13.59
N ARG A 294 -11.20 -1.01 -12.44
CA ARG A 294 -11.08 -0.20 -11.21
C ARG A 294 -10.61 -1.01 -10.02
N VAL A 295 -9.90 -2.12 -10.25
CA VAL A 295 -9.37 -2.97 -9.18
C VAL A 295 -7.87 -3.18 -9.32
N VAL A 296 -7.11 -2.97 -8.25
CA VAL A 296 -5.66 -3.25 -8.19
C VAL A 296 -5.34 -4.17 -7.02
N LEU A 297 -4.20 -4.85 -7.09
CA LEU A 297 -3.87 -5.97 -6.20
C LEU A 297 -2.47 -5.79 -5.60
N ALA A 298 -2.33 -6.18 -4.35
CA ALA A 298 -1.04 -6.24 -3.66
C ALA A 298 -1.07 -7.19 -2.46
N HIS A 299 0.00 -7.18 -1.67
CA HIS A 299 0.10 -7.94 -0.43
C HIS A 299 0.18 -7.06 0.82
N ASP A 300 0.57 -5.78 0.74
CA ASP A 300 0.80 -4.97 1.94
C ASP A 300 1.76 -5.70 2.89
N ASN A 301 2.87 -6.21 2.33
CA ASN A 301 3.87 -6.91 3.14
C ASN A 301 4.64 -5.90 3.99
N CYS A 302 4.09 -5.60 5.17
CA CYS A 302 4.59 -4.63 6.15
C CYS A 302 5.25 -5.26 7.39
N THR A 303 5.46 -6.58 7.43
CA THR A 303 6.07 -7.29 8.58
C THR A 303 6.93 -8.48 8.16
N LYS A 304 7.99 -8.76 8.93
CA LYS A 304 9.01 -9.79 8.58
C LYS A 304 8.41 -11.17 8.33
N HIS A 305 7.51 -11.64 9.21
CA HIS A 305 6.95 -13.00 9.14
C HIS A 305 6.22 -13.32 7.83
N ARG A 306 5.87 -12.29 7.05
CA ARG A 306 5.19 -12.42 5.77
C ARG A 306 6.16 -12.58 4.59
N LEU A 307 7.45 -12.28 4.78
CA LEU A 307 8.49 -12.44 3.77
C LEU A 307 8.95 -13.89 3.66
N ARG A 308 9.39 -14.34 2.48
CA ARG A 308 9.83 -15.72 2.26
C ARG A 308 11.02 -16.11 3.14
N VAL A 309 11.95 -15.19 3.38
CA VAL A 309 13.11 -15.39 4.26
C VAL A 309 12.69 -15.84 5.67
N PHE A 310 11.52 -15.42 6.15
CA PHE A 310 10.98 -15.77 7.47
C PHE A 310 9.84 -16.80 7.41
N GLY A 311 9.66 -17.49 6.27
CA GLY A 311 8.64 -18.52 6.11
C GLY A 311 7.24 -18.01 5.77
N GLY A 312 7.14 -16.77 5.26
CA GLY A 312 5.90 -16.17 4.75
C GLY A 312 5.69 -16.39 3.25
N HIS A 313 4.74 -15.63 2.69
CA HIS A 313 4.32 -15.73 1.28
C HIS A 313 5.15 -14.84 0.34
N GLY A 314 5.70 -13.72 0.82
CA GLY A 314 6.56 -12.79 0.07
C GLY A 314 5.87 -12.03 -1.07
N PHE A 315 6.63 -11.17 -1.74
CA PHE A 315 6.14 -10.34 -2.84
C PHE A 315 5.79 -11.13 -4.12
N ASP A 316 6.23 -12.39 -4.22
CA ASP A 316 5.98 -13.25 -5.37
C ASP A 316 4.68 -14.07 -5.26
N HIS A 317 3.92 -13.93 -4.17
CA HIS A 317 2.74 -14.76 -3.90
C HIS A 317 1.64 -14.58 -4.95
N ILE A 318 1.30 -13.34 -5.31
CA ILE A 318 0.33 -13.07 -6.36
C ILE A 318 0.70 -13.76 -7.69
N PRO A 319 1.88 -13.48 -8.29
CA PRO A 319 2.22 -14.07 -9.58
C PRO A 319 2.41 -15.60 -9.53
N THR A 320 2.98 -16.15 -8.45
CA THR A 320 3.30 -17.60 -8.34
C THR A 320 2.12 -18.46 -7.90
N THR A 321 1.20 -17.92 -7.09
CA THR A 321 0.14 -18.69 -6.44
C THR A 321 -1.24 -18.18 -6.82
N ILE A 322 -1.53 -16.90 -6.57
CA ILE A 322 -2.88 -16.34 -6.69
C ILE A 322 -3.38 -16.37 -8.14
N THR A 323 -2.55 -16.01 -9.13
CA THR A 323 -2.98 -16.06 -10.53
C THR A 323 -3.40 -17.46 -10.97
N GLY A 324 -2.78 -18.51 -10.43
CA GLY A 324 -3.17 -19.90 -10.64
C GLY A 324 -4.53 -20.24 -10.00
N TRP A 325 -4.83 -19.63 -8.85
CA TRP A 325 -6.10 -19.83 -8.15
C TRP A 325 -7.23 -19.07 -8.83
N MET A 326 -6.98 -17.82 -9.26
CA MET A 326 -7.88 -17.03 -10.10
C MET A 326 -8.33 -17.80 -11.34
N LYS A 327 -7.37 -18.42 -12.07
CA LYS A 327 -7.68 -19.27 -13.24
C LYS A 327 -8.56 -20.48 -12.87
N ARG A 328 -8.27 -21.15 -11.75
CA ARG A 328 -9.07 -22.27 -11.26
C ARG A 328 -10.50 -21.86 -10.90
N GLN A 329 -10.69 -20.62 -10.46
CA GLN A 329 -12.00 -20.04 -10.17
C GLN A 329 -12.67 -19.40 -11.40
N GLY A 330 -12.10 -19.56 -12.61
CA GLY A 330 -12.74 -19.18 -13.86
C GLY A 330 -12.35 -17.80 -14.41
N MET A 331 -11.41 -17.10 -13.78
CA MET A 331 -10.89 -15.85 -14.36
C MET A 331 -10.04 -16.13 -15.60
N SER A 332 -10.28 -15.36 -16.65
CA SER A 332 -9.50 -15.38 -17.89
C SER A 332 -8.13 -14.72 -17.69
N GLN A 333 -7.16 -15.06 -18.57
CA GLN A 333 -5.86 -14.39 -18.57
C GLN A 333 -6.00 -12.88 -18.80
N ALA A 334 -6.92 -12.44 -19.68
CA ALA A 334 -7.15 -11.03 -19.96
C ALA A 334 -7.63 -10.25 -18.71
N GLN A 335 -8.47 -10.86 -17.87
CA GLN A 335 -8.88 -10.25 -16.60
C GLN A 335 -7.68 -10.13 -15.65
N ILE A 336 -6.87 -11.17 -15.53
CA ILE A 336 -5.67 -11.16 -14.68
C ILE A 336 -4.66 -10.11 -15.16
N ASP A 337 -4.41 -10.02 -16.46
CA ASP A 337 -3.54 -9.00 -17.06
C ASP A 337 -4.11 -7.60 -16.83
N THR A 338 -5.44 -7.45 -16.86
CA THR A 338 -6.08 -6.17 -16.53
C THR A 338 -5.78 -5.75 -15.10
N LEU A 339 -5.89 -6.66 -14.13
CA LEU A 339 -5.66 -6.39 -12.72
C LEU A 339 -4.19 -6.10 -12.40
N LEU A 340 -3.25 -6.79 -13.05
CA LEU A 340 -1.83 -6.76 -12.70
C LEU A 340 -0.96 -5.87 -13.61
N ILE A 341 -1.45 -5.50 -14.79
CA ILE A 341 -0.68 -4.73 -15.78
C ILE A 341 -1.47 -3.48 -16.18
N GLU A 342 -2.67 -3.64 -16.71
CA GLU A 342 -3.39 -2.51 -17.31
C GLU A 342 -3.92 -1.50 -16.28
N ASN A 343 -4.46 -1.98 -15.16
CA ASN A 343 -4.96 -1.12 -14.09
C ASN A 343 -3.80 -0.37 -13.40
N PRO A 344 -2.72 -1.03 -12.93
CA PRO A 344 -1.58 -0.32 -12.36
C PRO A 344 -0.94 0.67 -13.34
N ARG A 345 -0.85 0.32 -14.62
CA ARG A 345 -0.37 1.23 -15.68
C ARG A 345 -1.19 2.51 -15.75
N ARG A 346 -2.52 2.39 -15.86
CA ARG A 346 -3.42 3.57 -15.89
C ARG A 346 -3.34 4.37 -14.60
N MET A 347 -3.39 3.67 -13.46
CA MET A 347 -3.38 4.24 -12.13
C MET A 347 -2.12 5.08 -11.87
N LEU A 348 -0.94 4.56 -12.20
CA LEU A 348 0.35 5.17 -11.87
C LEU A 348 0.82 6.26 -12.85
N THR A 349 0.21 6.35 -14.04
CA THR A 349 0.64 7.30 -15.07
C THR A 349 0.25 8.71 -14.67
N PHE A 350 1.16 9.67 -14.56
CA PHE A 350 0.83 11.04 -14.17
C PHE A 350 -0.05 11.76 -15.20
N ALA A 351 -0.89 12.69 -14.72
CA ALA A 351 -1.79 13.50 -15.54
C ALA A 351 -1.09 14.51 -16.46
#